data_AF-A0A150GN57-F1
#
_entry.id   AF-A0A150GN57-F1
#
_cell.length_a   1.000
_cell.length_b   1.000
_cell.length_c   1.000
_cell.angle_alpha   90.00
_cell.angle_beta   90.00
_cell.angle_gamma   90.00
#
_symmetry.space_group_name_H-M   'P 1'
#
loop_
_entity.id
_entity.type
_entity.pdbx_description
1 polymer ?
#
loop_
_entity_poly.entity_id
_entity_poly.type
_entity_poly.pdbx_seq_one_letter_code
_entity_poly.pdbx_strand_id
1 'polypeptide(L)'
;MGATRFDVAVRALRGELDPPEWIENTERSSGVLLSALYQFPRSYIFQVVGRPTTAAAEQAAGGRSGGGKEAFVGDVTAAIARVTQAEVEDGKVEVKERLGGKYLSVSVDVVVRAPELVGMVYDELAKDPRVIMKF
;
A
#
# COMPACT_ATOMS: atom_id res chain seq x y z
N MET A 1 17.75 2.20 -20.26
CA MET A 1 18.47 3.33 -19.63
C MET A 1 17.41 4.37 -19.28
N GLY A 2 17.22 4.63 -17.98
CA GLY A 2 16.17 5.49 -17.48
C GLY A 2 16.42 6.98 -17.71
N ALA A 3 15.36 7.79 -17.78
CA ALA A 3 15.46 9.25 -17.80
C ALA A 3 16.22 9.73 -16.55
N THR A 4 17.20 10.61 -16.74
CA THR A 4 17.94 11.20 -15.62
C THR A 4 17.10 12.27 -14.93
N ARG A 5 17.43 12.61 -13.68
CA ARG A 5 16.76 13.70 -12.95
C ARG A 5 16.77 15.03 -13.73
N PHE A 6 17.79 15.24 -14.56
CA PHE A 6 17.88 16.40 -15.44
C PHE A 6 16.84 16.35 -16.57
N ASP A 7 16.66 15.19 -17.20
CA ASP A 7 15.64 15.02 -18.26
C ASP A 7 14.22 15.23 -17.73
N VAL A 8 13.95 14.79 -16.50
CA VAL A 8 12.67 15.02 -15.82
C VAL A 8 12.45 16.50 -15.54
N ALA A 9 13.48 17.22 -15.05
CA ALA A 9 13.39 18.65 -14.79
C ALA A 9 13.17 19.47 -16.07
N VAL A 10 13.81 19.09 -17.18
CA VAL A 10 13.63 19.77 -18.48
C VAL A 10 12.21 19.55 -19.02
N ARG A 11 11.64 18.35 -18.86
CA ARG A 11 10.26 18.07 -19.30
C ARG A 11 9.22 18.76 -18.41
N ALA A 12 9.50 18.88 -17.11
CA ALA A 12 8.69 19.68 -16.20
C ALA A 12 8.68 21.16 -16.61
N LEU A 13 9.84 21.73 -16.92
CA LEU A 13 9.95 23.13 -17.39
C LEU A 13 9.24 23.39 -18.73
N ARG A 14 9.02 22.35 -19.54
CA ARG A 14 8.29 22.42 -20.82
C ARG A 14 6.77 22.28 -20.66
N GLY A 15 6.26 22.07 -19.44
CA GLY A 15 4.84 21.82 -19.20
C GLY A 15 4.37 20.43 -19.72
N GLU A 16 5.29 19.55 -20.10
CA GLU A 16 4.95 18.20 -20.60
C GLU A 16 4.44 17.27 -19.49
N LEU A 17 4.58 17.68 -18.23
CA LEU A 17 4.11 16.97 -17.05
C LEU A 17 2.89 17.64 -16.40
N ASP A 18 2.28 18.63 -17.07
CA ASP A 18 1.03 19.27 -16.63
C ASP A 18 -0.16 18.55 -17.29
N PRO A 19 -0.80 17.59 -16.61
CA PRO A 19 -2.04 17.03 -17.09
C PRO A 19 -3.17 18.04 -16.94
N PRO A 20 -4.29 17.80 -17.62
CA PRO A 20 -5.48 18.62 -17.47
C PRO A 20 -5.92 18.78 -16.01
N GLU A 21 -6.45 19.96 -15.64
CA GLU A 21 -6.81 20.32 -14.25
C GLU A 21 -7.74 19.33 -13.54
N TRP A 22 -8.48 18.50 -14.30
CA TRP A 22 -9.39 17.49 -13.77
C TRP A 22 -8.73 16.12 -13.50
N ILE A 23 -7.43 15.96 -13.79
CA ILE A 23 -6.69 14.72 -13.54
C ILE A 23 -5.80 14.92 -12.31
N GLU A 24 -6.06 14.11 -11.28
CA GLU A 24 -5.22 14.11 -10.08
C GLU A 24 -3.80 13.64 -10.43
N ASN A 25 -2.84 14.55 -10.31
CA ASN A 25 -1.44 14.32 -10.65
C ASN A 25 -0.57 14.66 -9.47
N THR A 26 -0.52 13.73 -8.53
CA THR A 26 0.35 13.77 -7.35
C THR A 26 1.29 12.56 -7.37
N GLU A 27 2.31 12.59 -6.52
CA GLU A 27 3.21 11.45 -6.29
C GLU A 27 2.51 10.24 -5.64
N ARG A 28 1.24 10.37 -5.25
CA ARG A 28 0.44 9.32 -4.59
C ARG A 28 -0.63 8.71 -5.49
N SER A 29 -0.99 9.41 -6.56
CA SER A 29 -1.93 8.97 -7.59
C SER A 29 -1.18 8.37 -8.77
N SER A 30 -1.82 7.48 -9.53
CA SER A 30 -1.27 6.85 -10.75
C SER A 30 -1.10 7.82 -11.94
N GLY A 31 -0.93 9.11 -11.67
CA GLY A 31 -0.78 10.17 -12.65
C GLY A 31 0.59 10.17 -13.32
N VAL A 32 0.76 11.12 -14.24
CA VAL A 32 1.97 11.30 -15.05
C VAL A 32 3.22 11.42 -14.17
N LEU A 33 3.13 12.10 -13.03
CA LEU A 33 4.25 12.26 -12.09
C LEU A 33 4.77 10.93 -11.52
N LEU A 34 3.90 10.06 -11.02
CA LEU A 34 4.33 8.75 -10.49
C LEU A 34 4.98 7.91 -11.60
N SER A 35 4.38 7.90 -12.80
CA SER A 35 4.92 7.16 -13.96
C SER A 35 6.25 7.72 -14.49
N ALA A 36 6.47 9.03 -14.36
CA ALA A 36 7.71 9.69 -14.78
C ALA A 36 8.84 9.54 -13.74
N LEU A 37 8.50 9.50 -12.46
CA LEU A 37 9.45 9.36 -11.35
C LEU A 37 9.93 7.92 -11.13
N TYR A 38 9.10 6.93 -11.46
CA TYR A 38 9.37 5.53 -11.18
C TYR A 38 9.38 4.68 -12.46
N GLN A 39 10.47 3.92 -12.64
CA GLN A 39 10.51 2.82 -13.60
C GLN A 39 10.03 1.54 -12.92
N PHE A 40 9.01 0.93 -13.49
CA PHE A 40 8.51 -0.38 -13.09
C PHE A 40 9.08 -1.47 -14.02
N PRO A 41 9.26 -2.72 -13.55
CA PRO A 41 8.94 -3.23 -12.22
C PRO A 41 9.89 -2.73 -11.13
N ARG A 42 9.37 -2.49 -9.92
CA ARG A 42 10.14 -1.96 -8.78
C ARG A 42 9.59 -2.47 -7.44
N SER A 43 10.48 -2.65 -6.46
CA SER A 43 10.10 -2.85 -5.06
C SER A 43 9.40 -1.61 -4.51
N TYR A 44 8.20 -1.83 -3.97
CA TYR A 44 7.33 -0.83 -3.38
C TYR A 44 6.88 -1.31 -2.00
N ILE A 45 6.90 -0.40 -1.03
CA ILE A 45 6.54 -0.71 0.35
C ILE A 45 5.13 -0.16 0.61
N PHE A 46 4.17 -1.06 0.70
CA PHE A 46 2.82 -0.71 1.14
C PHE A 46 2.80 -0.53 2.65
N GLN A 47 2.29 0.61 3.12
CA GLN A 47 2.15 0.87 4.55
C GLN A 47 0.69 1.08 4.92
N VAL A 48 0.22 0.25 5.86
CA VAL A 48 -1.17 0.23 6.31
C VAL A 48 -1.21 0.26 7.83
N VAL A 49 -2.10 1.08 8.39
CA VAL A 49 -2.38 1.08 9.82
C VAL A 49 -3.83 0.68 10.03
N GLY A 50 -4.04 -0.37 10.80
CA GLY A 50 -5.36 -0.85 11.16
C GLY A 50 -5.54 -1.08 12.65
N ARG A 51 -6.79 -1.27 13.04
CA ARG A 51 -7.19 -1.69 14.38
C ARG A 51 -7.71 -3.13 14.28
N PRO A 52 -6.86 -4.13 14.58
CA PRO A 52 -7.33 -5.50 14.64
C PRO A 52 -8.39 -5.64 15.75
N THR A 53 -9.34 -6.53 15.52
CA THR A 53 -10.32 -6.90 16.54
C THR A 53 -9.57 -7.44 17.75
N THR A 54 -9.83 -6.85 18.93
CA THR A 54 -9.23 -7.35 20.18
C THR A 54 -9.82 -8.72 20.51
N ALA A 55 -9.06 -9.56 21.21
CA ALA A 55 -9.52 -10.88 21.66
C ALA A 55 -10.86 -10.82 22.41
N ALA A 56 -11.15 -9.70 23.10
CA ALA A 56 -12.43 -9.45 23.77
C ALA A 56 -13.62 -9.28 22.80
N ALA A 57 -13.41 -8.70 21.62
CA ALA A 57 -14.43 -8.59 20.57
C ALA A 57 -14.60 -9.93 19.81
N GLU A 58 -13.51 -10.70 19.63
CA GLU A 58 -13.58 -12.06 19.05
C GLU A 58 -14.32 -13.04 19.97
N GLN A 59 -14.12 -12.97 21.28
CA GLN A 59 -14.84 -13.78 22.26
C GLN A 59 -16.35 -13.45 22.29
N ALA A 60 -16.73 -12.18 22.14
CA ALA A 60 -18.13 -11.77 22.04
C ALA A 60 -18.80 -12.23 20.72
N ALA A 61 -18.02 -12.47 19.67
CA ALA A 61 -18.49 -12.97 18.37
C ALA A 61 -18.37 -14.51 18.21
N GLY A 62 -18.01 -15.25 19.28
CA GLY A 62 -17.89 -16.71 19.24
C GLY A 62 -16.62 -17.25 18.57
N GLY A 63 -15.61 -16.41 18.34
CA GLY A 63 -14.32 -16.78 17.73
C GLY A 63 -13.27 -17.25 18.76
N ARG A 64 -12.46 -18.24 18.36
CA ARG A 64 -11.35 -18.77 19.18
C ARG A 64 -10.32 -17.67 19.49
N SER A 65 -10.11 -17.44 20.78
CA SER A 65 -9.19 -16.46 21.36
C SER A 65 -7.75 -16.68 20.87
N GLY A 66 -7.23 -15.74 20.07
CA GLY A 66 -5.81 -15.69 19.69
C GLY A 66 -5.49 -15.04 18.35
N GLY A 67 -6.48 -14.88 17.45
CA GLY A 67 -6.19 -14.69 16.02
C GLY A 67 -6.30 -13.28 15.44
N GLY A 68 -6.90 -12.30 16.13
CA GLY A 68 -7.28 -11.04 15.47
C GLY A 68 -6.13 -10.22 14.84
N LYS A 69 -4.92 -10.30 15.42
CA LYS A 69 -3.73 -9.61 14.89
C LYS A 69 -3.14 -10.35 13.68
N GLU A 70 -2.94 -11.65 13.81
CA GLU A 70 -2.40 -12.52 12.76
C GLU A 70 -3.35 -12.61 11.57
N ALA A 71 -4.65 -12.68 11.83
CA ALA A 71 -5.69 -12.62 10.80
C ALA A 71 -5.64 -11.29 10.05
N PHE A 72 -5.54 -10.16 10.75
CA PHE A 72 -5.41 -8.86 10.09
C PHE A 72 -4.16 -8.76 9.21
N VAL A 73 -3.00 -9.21 9.70
CA VAL A 73 -1.77 -9.23 8.90
C VAL A 73 -1.92 -10.14 7.68
N GLY A 74 -2.49 -11.34 7.87
CA GLY A 74 -2.75 -12.30 6.79
C GLY A 74 -3.73 -11.77 5.74
N ASP A 75 -4.81 -11.10 6.17
CA ASP A 75 -5.80 -10.49 5.27
C ASP A 75 -5.15 -9.38 4.43
N VAL A 76 -4.31 -8.54 5.05
CA VAL A 76 -3.57 -7.46 4.36
C VAL A 76 -2.56 -8.02 3.36
N THR A 77 -1.73 -8.99 3.76
CA THR A 77 -0.73 -9.59 2.85
C THR A 77 -1.40 -10.35 1.72
N ALA A 78 -2.49 -11.08 1.98
CA ALA A 78 -3.27 -11.77 0.96
C ALA A 78 -3.92 -10.79 -0.03
N ALA A 79 -4.46 -9.66 0.44
CA ALA A 79 -5.01 -8.63 -0.43
C ALA A 79 -3.94 -8.06 -1.36
N ILE A 80 -2.75 -7.74 -0.82
CA ILE A 80 -1.62 -7.21 -1.60
C ILE A 80 -1.14 -8.25 -2.62
N ALA A 81 -0.91 -9.49 -2.21
CA ALA A 81 -0.46 -10.57 -3.09
C ALA A 81 -1.45 -10.82 -4.25
N ARG A 82 -2.76 -10.81 -3.94
CA ARG A 82 -3.82 -11.04 -4.91
C ARG A 82 -3.89 -9.95 -5.97
N VAL A 83 -3.81 -8.68 -5.57
CA VAL A 83 -3.91 -7.54 -6.50
C VAL A 83 -2.62 -7.37 -7.30
N THR A 84 -1.46 -7.51 -6.66
CA THR A 84 -0.15 -7.37 -7.34
C THR A 84 0.20 -8.58 -8.19
N GLN A 85 -0.44 -9.74 -7.97
CA GLN A 85 -0.07 -11.03 -8.54
C GLN A 85 1.40 -11.37 -8.30
N ALA A 86 1.92 -10.98 -7.14
CA ALA A 86 3.30 -11.18 -6.72
C ALA A 86 3.36 -11.99 -5.42
N GLU A 87 4.40 -12.80 -5.27
CA GLU A 87 4.66 -13.49 -4.00
C GLU A 87 5.15 -12.47 -2.96
N VAL A 88 4.45 -12.43 -1.83
CA VAL A 88 4.88 -11.72 -0.63
C VAL A 88 5.73 -12.69 0.17
N GLU A 89 7.04 -12.46 0.23
CA GLU A 89 7.93 -13.23 1.10
C GLU A 89 7.71 -12.82 2.56
N ASP A 90 7.61 -13.79 3.48
CA ASP A 90 7.38 -13.52 4.91
C ASP A 90 8.45 -12.60 5.54
N GLY A 91 9.68 -12.62 5.01
CA GLY A 91 10.78 -11.75 5.45
C GLY A 91 10.64 -10.27 5.04
N LYS A 92 9.65 -9.94 4.21
CA LYS A 92 9.36 -8.58 3.70
C LYS A 92 8.13 -7.95 4.35
N VAL A 93 7.57 -8.60 5.37
CA VAL A 93 6.44 -8.10 6.16
C VAL A 93 6.96 -7.60 7.50
N GLU A 94 6.95 -6.29 7.70
CA GLU A 94 7.30 -5.66 8.97
C GLU A 94 6.03 -5.26 9.73
N VAL A 95 5.89 -5.76 10.96
CA VAL A 95 4.72 -5.54 11.79
C VAL A 95 5.13 -4.75 13.05
N LYS A 96 4.59 -3.55 13.21
CA LYS A 96 4.85 -2.67 14.36
C LYS A 96 3.57 -2.40 15.14
N GLU A 97 3.58 -2.72 16.42
CA GLU A 97 2.49 -2.38 17.33
C GLU A 97 2.56 -0.89 17.73
N ARG A 98 1.41 -0.23 17.73
CA ARG A 98 1.27 1.18 18.11
C ARG A 98 0.25 1.34 19.22
N LEU A 99 0.48 2.31 20.11
CA LEU A 99 -0.38 2.65 21.25
C LEU A 99 -0.74 1.42 22.10
N GLY A 100 0.29 0.66 22.52
CA GLY A 100 0.11 -0.50 23.40
C GLY A 100 -0.62 -1.68 22.76
N GLY A 101 -0.49 -1.86 21.44
CA GLY A 101 -1.11 -2.98 20.71
C GLY A 101 -2.56 -2.72 20.26
N LYS A 102 -3.09 -1.51 20.50
CA LYS A 102 -4.42 -1.10 20.02
C LYS A 102 -4.46 -0.94 18.49
N TYR A 103 -3.35 -0.51 17.90
CA TYR A 103 -3.21 -0.37 16.46
C TYR A 103 -2.00 -1.16 15.97
N LEU A 104 -2.08 -1.58 14.72
CA LEU A 104 -1.05 -2.35 14.06
C LEU A 104 -0.68 -1.65 12.75
N SER A 105 0.62 -1.39 12.62
CA SER A 105 1.24 -0.83 11.43
C SER A 105 1.89 -1.99 10.69
N VAL A 106 1.42 -2.28 9.49
CA VAL A 106 1.91 -3.35 8.63
C VAL A 106 2.58 -2.71 7.43
N SER A 107 3.86 -3.03 7.23
CA SER A 107 4.63 -2.64 6.05
C SER A 107 4.92 -3.90 5.23
N VAL A 108 4.61 -3.88 3.95
CA VAL A 108 4.79 -5.03 3.06
C VAL A 108 5.60 -4.58 1.84
N ASP A 109 6.80 -5.13 1.67
CA ASP A 109 7.65 -4.87 0.50
C ASP A 109 7.36 -5.90 -0.60
N VAL A 110 6.87 -5.42 -1.75
CA VAL A 110 6.51 -6.22 -2.92
C VAL A 110 7.01 -5.58 -4.19
N VAL A 111 7.41 -6.41 -5.16
CA VAL A 111 7.72 -5.94 -6.51
C VAL A 111 6.42 -5.66 -7.26
N VAL A 112 6.19 -4.38 -7.55
CA VAL A 112 5.04 -3.91 -8.32
C VAL A 112 5.46 -3.72 -9.77
N ARG A 113 4.61 -4.16 -10.71
CA ARG A 113 4.88 -4.10 -12.16
C ARG A 113 4.32 -2.85 -12.86
N ALA A 114 3.38 -2.16 -12.23
CA ALA A 114 2.69 -1.02 -12.83
C ALA A 114 2.15 -0.07 -11.74
N PRO A 115 2.14 1.25 -11.98
CA PRO A 115 1.69 2.24 -10.99
C PRO A 115 0.22 2.07 -10.59
N GLU A 116 -0.65 1.63 -11.51
CA GLU A 116 -2.08 1.46 -11.27
C GLU A 116 -2.36 0.39 -10.20
N LEU A 117 -1.47 -0.60 -10.07
CA LEU A 117 -1.58 -1.64 -9.06
C LEU A 117 -1.45 -1.08 -7.64
N VAL A 118 -0.69 0.01 -7.46
CA VAL A 118 -0.55 0.67 -6.16
C VAL A 118 -1.91 1.23 -5.71
N GLY A 119 -2.59 1.95 -6.61
CA GLY A 119 -3.94 2.46 -6.36
C GLY A 119 -4.95 1.34 -6.09
N MET A 120 -4.95 0.30 -6.94
CA MET A 120 -5.86 -0.84 -6.77
C MET A 120 -5.66 -1.57 -5.44
N VAL A 121 -4.42 -1.72 -4.97
CA VAL A 121 -4.13 -2.31 -3.65
C VAL A 121 -4.75 -1.46 -2.55
N TYR A 122 -4.56 -0.15 -2.59
CA TYR A 122 -5.10 0.75 -1.58
C TYR A 122 -6.62 0.85 -1.59
N ASP A 123 -7.26 0.69 -2.74
CA ASP A 123 -8.71 0.65 -2.85
C ASP A 123 -9.28 -0.68 -2.34
N GLU A 124 -8.57 -1.80 -2.57
CA GLU A 124 -8.94 -3.08 -2.01
C GLU A 124 -8.80 -3.10 -0.48
N LEU A 125 -7.70 -2.58 0.04
CA LEU A 125 -7.46 -2.48 1.49
C LEU A 125 -8.45 -1.54 2.19
N ALA A 126 -8.91 -0.48 1.50
CA ALA A 126 -9.89 0.45 2.06
C ALA A 126 -11.29 -0.16 2.25
N LYS A 127 -11.57 -1.32 1.63
CA LYS A 127 -12.82 -2.06 1.86
C LYS A 127 -12.86 -2.75 3.23
N ASP A 128 -11.69 -2.95 3.86
CA ASP A 128 -11.63 -3.52 5.20
C ASP A 128 -11.89 -2.41 6.26
N PRO A 129 -12.98 -2.50 7.05
CA PRO A 129 -13.30 -1.51 8.09
C PRO A 129 -12.28 -1.46 9.23
N ARG A 130 -11.37 -2.43 9.34
CA ARG A 130 -10.27 -2.44 10.30
C ARG A 130 -9.15 -1.49 9.89
N VAL A 131 -9.02 -1.16 8.60
CA VAL A 131 -8.00 -0.24 8.09
C VAL A 131 -8.39 1.19 8.41
N ILE A 132 -7.47 1.94 9.04
CA ILE A 132 -7.70 3.31 9.49
C ILE A 132 -6.88 4.30 8.67
N MET A 133 -5.66 3.93 8.29
CA MET A 133 -4.79 4.74 7.43
C MET A 133 -4.04 3.88 6.42
N LYS A 134 -3.85 4.44 5.23
CA LYS A 134 -3.05 3.89 4.12
C LYS A 134 -2.10 4.99 3.63
N PHE A 135 -0.85 4.66 3.34
CA PHE A 135 0.21 5.61 3.00
C PHE A 135 0.86 5.30 1.67
#